data_AF-A0A0L8I983-F1
#
_entry.id   AF-A0A0L8I983-F1
#
_cell.length_a   1.000
_cell.length_b   1.000
_cell.length_c   1.000
_cell.angle_alpha   90.00
_cell.angle_beta   90.00
_cell.angle_gamma   90.00
#
_symmetry.space_group_name_H-M   'P 1'
#
loop_
_entity.id
_entity.type
_entity.pdbx_description
1 polymer ?
#
loop_
_entity_poly.entity_id
_entity_poly.type
_entity_poly.pdbx_seq_one_letter_code
_entity_poly.pdbx_strand_id
1 'polypeptide(L)'
;EQIQDKSDDTKIAVKNITVFNDLVKLCLLKIEPSLQSILNLPPTKDIRHYTKPNKSSKWKTVSADVKVYLSSLVKMLKNISETSMIDILLKHVHKMAIYFSMSNRLSKDLVEHLITVWGSAEDTTRILAFLCINKLIIMRDNSILELCLKRMYAEYVSNCKFTSPTLLPNITFMQRSLVEILKIDEKVTYQHAFVYIHQQAIHLRNALTLKKKDLCQTVYNWQYIRCLELWSTLVSSSPQITVLENLIYPLIEVITGVIKLVLSVRFYPLHFHCIAMLNKISASTSKFIPTLPFILETLEYLDLNKKCSKVALKPICFTYVLKMTKSQVQEKTFKDTVIEQVYEHMLTCLNIVSHSISFPELVFPAQIQIKDVLKNCKVPNYSKQLKQLYEKIEENSKFISTRRNSFSLNLSDTKAINSWERQCKEQVPPILKFFRVWRKLCDGEIAHQVAAKDSIIDFGNFEDIRAKKEPIKKATQQEKREFSALFDSVDKYNFEDIFKFDLKKNADSKKKKAGDNEKNINGNAQSKKTKTSDENEKGNGNEQKKKKSSDRKKDGKKIKPKSVTGKKKKLNRFGGLKMI
;
A
#
# COMPACT_ATOMS: atom_id res chain seq x y z
N GLU A 1 15.39 -45.61 -0.90
CA GLU A 1 16.04 -46.22 -2.06
C GLU A 1 17.25 -45.40 -2.46
N GLN A 2 18.31 -46.10 -2.85
CA GLN A 2 19.61 -45.55 -3.22
C GLN A 2 19.51 -44.74 -4.51
N ILE A 3 19.97 -43.49 -4.49
CA ILE A 3 20.39 -42.79 -5.71
C ILE A 3 21.88 -42.53 -5.54
N GLN A 4 22.66 -43.38 -6.20
CA GLN A 4 24.10 -43.33 -6.26
C GLN A 4 24.46 -42.65 -7.58
N ASP A 5 24.54 -41.32 -7.57
CA ASP A 5 25.12 -40.56 -8.68
C ASP A 5 26.65 -40.68 -8.58
N LYS A 6 27.22 -41.46 -9.50
CA LYS A 6 28.66 -41.60 -9.70
C LYS A 6 29.17 -40.45 -10.56
N SER A 7 29.62 -39.38 -9.92
CA SER A 7 30.70 -38.51 -10.42
C SER A 7 31.10 -37.52 -9.32
N ASP A 8 32.17 -37.80 -8.57
CA ASP A 8 33.21 -36.82 -8.16
C ASP A 8 34.13 -37.43 -7.10
N ASP A 9 35.44 -37.31 -7.33
CA ASP A 9 36.53 -37.64 -6.40
C ASP A 9 36.38 -36.90 -5.06
N THR A 10 35.64 -37.50 -4.12
CA THR A 10 35.64 -37.10 -2.72
C THR A 10 36.17 -38.26 -1.88
N LYS A 11 37.47 -38.21 -1.55
CA LYS A 11 38.21 -39.28 -0.85
C LYS A 11 37.73 -39.61 0.59
N ILE A 12 36.76 -38.87 1.14
CA ILE A 12 36.32 -39.05 2.54
C ILE A 12 34.80 -38.93 2.63
N ALA A 13 34.11 -40.04 2.86
CA ALA A 13 32.68 -40.09 3.17
C ALA A 13 32.48 -40.11 4.70
N VAL A 14 31.95 -39.03 5.27
CA VAL A 14 31.62 -38.96 6.70
C VAL A 14 30.32 -39.71 6.95
N LYS A 15 30.41 -40.92 7.55
CA LYS A 15 29.25 -41.78 7.81
C LYS A 15 28.48 -41.43 9.09
N ASN A 16 29.08 -40.66 10.01
CA ASN A 16 28.48 -40.32 11.29
C ASN A 16 27.89 -38.90 11.27
N ILE A 17 26.59 -38.78 11.56
CA ILE A 17 25.82 -37.54 11.57
C ILE A 17 26.35 -36.54 12.62
N THR A 18 26.82 -37.02 13.77
CA THR A 18 27.39 -36.15 14.83
C THR A 18 28.70 -35.52 14.37
N VAL A 19 29.61 -36.33 13.81
CA VAL A 19 30.88 -35.86 13.22
C VAL A 19 30.64 -34.91 12.06
N PHE A 20 29.61 -35.16 11.24
CA PHE A 20 29.21 -34.25 10.17
C PHE A 20 28.76 -32.88 10.72
N ASN A 21 27.89 -32.87 11.74
CA ASN A 21 27.42 -31.63 12.35
C ASN A 21 28.54 -30.83 13.02
N ASP A 22 29.48 -31.51 13.68
CA ASP A 22 30.64 -30.85 14.29
C ASP A 22 31.62 -30.32 13.26
N LEU A 23 31.81 -31.04 12.14
CA LEU A 23 32.59 -30.56 11.00
C LEU A 23 31.95 -29.35 10.34
N VAL A 24 30.62 -29.33 10.17
CA VAL A 24 29.87 -28.17 9.68
C VAL A 24 30.03 -26.99 10.63
N LYS A 25 29.89 -27.17 11.94
CA LYS A 25 30.12 -26.10 12.94
C LYS A 25 31.55 -25.56 12.85
N LEU A 26 32.55 -26.44 12.76
CA LEU A 26 33.96 -26.06 12.62
C LEU A 26 34.17 -25.21 11.36
N CYS A 27 33.61 -25.65 10.23
CA CYS A 27 33.64 -24.92 8.96
C CYS A 27 33.01 -23.52 9.10
N LEU A 28 31.84 -23.43 9.72
CA LEU A 28 31.12 -22.16 9.91
C LEU A 28 31.86 -21.19 10.84
N LEU A 29 32.68 -21.70 11.77
CA LEU A 29 33.45 -20.87 12.71
C LEU A 29 34.83 -20.47 12.18
N LYS A 30 35.53 -21.35 11.46
CA LYS A 30 36.95 -21.20 11.16
C LYS A 30 37.27 -20.84 9.71
N ILE A 31 36.35 -21.04 8.76
CA ILE A 31 36.64 -20.75 7.34
C ILE A 31 36.74 -19.24 7.09
N GLU A 32 35.88 -18.42 7.69
CA GLU A 32 35.93 -16.97 7.46
C GLU A 32 37.22 -16.31 8.00
N PRO A 33 37.63 -16.55 9.26
CA PRO A 33 38.90 -16.02 9.79
C PRO A 33 40.12 -16.55 9.03
N SER A 34 40.11 -17.83 8.64
CA SER A 34 41.20 -18.44 7.88
C SER A 34 41.35 -17.81 6.49
N LEU A 35 40.24 -17.57 5.78
CA LEU A 35 40.28 -16.91 4.47
C LEU A 35 40.76 -15.46 4.57
N GLN A 36 40.36 -14.73 5.61
CA GLN A 36 40.84 -13.37 5.85
C GLN A 36 42.36 -13.34 6.12
N SER A 37 42.86 -14.28 6.92
CA SER A 37 44.30 -14.43 7.21
C SER A 37 45.10 -14.86 5.98
N ILE A 38 44.59 -15.79 5.17
CA ILE A 38 45.29 -16.27 3.97
C ILE A 38 45.38 -15.16 2.91
N LEU A 39 44.33 -14.35 2.77
CA LEU A 39 44.24 -13.30 1.77
C LEU A 39 44.81 -11.95 2.24
N ASN A 40 45.24 -11.84 3.50
CA ASN A 40 45.71 -10.60 4.14
C ASN A 40 44.75 -9.41 3.94
N LEU A 41 43.45 -9.67 4.08
CA LEU A 41 42.44 -8.62 3.90
C LEU A 41 42.30 -7.81 5.20
N PRO A 42 42.28 -6.46 5.14
CA PRO A 42 42.01 -5.65 6.32
C PRO A 42 40.59 -5.94 6.84
N PRO A 43 40.35 -5.85 8.17
CA PRO A 43 39.03 -6.03 8.73
C PRO A 43 38.06 -5.04 8.08
N THR A 44 36.93 -5.54 7.59
CA THR A 44 35.98 -4.78 6.77
C THR A 44 35.21 -3.81 7.66
N LYS A 45 35.77 -2.62 7.90
CA LYS A 45 35.13 -1.57 8.71
C LYS A 45 33.97 -0.88 7.96
N ASP A 46 34.10 -0.73 6.64
CA ASP A 46 33.08 -0.15 5.76
C ASP A 46 32.65 -1.11 4.63
N ILE A 47 31.35 -1.38 4.55
CA ILE A 47 30.74 -2.24 3.51
C ILE A 47 30.86 -1.61 2.11
N ARG A 48 30.96 -0.28 2.03
CA ARG A 48 31.11 0.48 0.77
C ARG A 48 32.55 0.59 0.28
N HIS A 49 33.54 0.47 1.17
CA HIS A 49 34.97 0.59 0.87
C HIS A 49 35.72 -0.69 1.27
N TYR A 50 35.27 -1.84 0.76
CA TYR A 50 35.91 -3.13 1.01
C TYR A 50 37.02 -3.43 -0.01
N THR A 51 38.09 -4.07 0.46
CA THR A 51 39.15 -4.56 -0.43
C THR A 51 38.64 -5.82 -1.14
N LYS A 52 38.43 -5.73 -2.46
CA LYS A 52 38.03 -6.87 -3.29
C LYS A 52 39.08 -8.00 -3.16
N PRO A 53 38.68 -9.25 -2.86
CA PRO A 53 39.58 -10.40 -2.77
C PRO A 53 40.50 -10.60 -3.97
N ASN A 54 40.07 -10.20 -5.18
CA ASN A 54 40.87 -10.23 -6.41
C ASN A 54 42.18 -9.42 -6.36
N LYS A 55 42.33 -8.47 -5.43
CA LYS A 55 43.57 -7.70 -5.27
C LYS A 55 44.68 -8.49 -4.57
N SER A 56 44.36 -9.62 -3.94
CA SER A 56 45.34 -10.49 -3.31
C SER A 56 45.97 -11.43 -4.34
N SER A 57 47.30 -11.53 -4.37
CA SER A 57 48.04 -12.43 -5.27
C SER A 57 47.67 -13.91 -5.07
N LYS A 58 47.26 -14.28 -3.86
CA LYS A 58 46.86 -15.64 -3.46
C LYS A 58 45.41 -16.00 -3.85
N TRP A 59 44.63 -15.05 -4.35
CA TRP A 59 43.25 -15.30 -4.74
C TRP A 59 43.13 -16.30 -5.88
N LYS A 60 44.04 -16.26 -6.87
CA LYS A 60 44.01 -17.18 -8.01
C LYS A 60 44.07 -18.65 -7.56
N THR A 61 44.88 -18.95 -6.54
CA THR A 61 45.05 -20.30 -5.98
C THR A 61 43.82 -20.76 -5.20
N VAL A 62 43.21 -19.88 -4.40
CA VAL A 62 42.14 -20.24 -3.45
C VAL A 62 40.72 -20.07 -4.05
N SER A 63 40.60 -19.38 -5.19
CA SER A 63 39.31 -19.03 -5.77
C SER A 63 38.45 -20.21 -6.21
N ALA A 64 39.06 -21.34 -6.61
CA ALA A 64 38.35 -22.55 -7.01
C ALA A 64 37.66 -23.20 -5.80
N ASP A 65 38.43 -23.44 -4.73
CA ASP A 65 37.94 -24.07 -3.49
C ASP A 65 36.87 -23.22 -2.81
N VAL A 66 37.07 -21.89 -2.78
CA VAL A 66 36.06 -20.96 -2.26
C VAL A 66 34.76 -21.03 -3.06
N LYS A 67 34.82 -21.12 -4.40
CA LYS A 67 33.60 -21.26 -5.21
C LYS A 67 32.87 -22.57 -4.92
N VAL A 68 33.59 -23.68 -4.74
CA VAL A 68 33.00 -24.99 -4.37
C VAL A 68 32.33 -24.91 -2.99
N TYR A 69 33.00 -24.30 -2.02
CA TYR A 69 32.44 -24.10 -0.69
C TYR A 69 31.18 -23.22 -0.72
N LEU A 70 31.22 -22.08 -1.39
CA LEU A 70 30.08 -21.16 -1.52
C LEU A 70 28.89 -21.83 -2.24
N SER A 71 29.16 -22.62 -3.28
CA SER A 71 28.10 -23.38 -3.97
C SER A 71 27.48 -24.44 -3.04
N SER A 72 28.31 -25.17 -2.30
CA SER A 72 27.85 -26.16 -1.32
C SER A 72 27.03 -25.51 -0.20
N LEU A 73 27.42 -24.31 0.22
CA LEU A 73 26.71 -23.54 1.23
C LEU A 73 25.33 -23.07 0.74
N VAL A 74 25.22 -22.63 -0.52
CA VAL A 74 23.91 -22.30 -1.13
C VAL A 74 23.03 -23.54 -1.25
N LYS A 75 23.59 -24.69 -1.66
CA LYS A 75 22.85 -25.97 -1.71
C LYS A 75 22.35 -26.39 -0.32
N MET A 76 23.20 -26.26 0.70
CA MET A 76 22.85 -26.57 2.07
C MET A 76 21.71 -25.66 2.58
N LEU A 77 21.78 -24.36 2.29
CA LEU A 77 20.73 -23.41 2.65
C LEU A 77 19.37 -23.71 1.98
N LYS A 78 19.39 -24.32 0.79
CA LYS A 78 18.17 -24.74 0.06
C LYS A 78 17.53 -26.01 0.62
N ASN A 79 18.31 -26.89 1.23
CA ASN A 79 17.88 -28.22 1.65
C ASN A 79 17.54 -28.30 3.14
N ILE A 80 17.93 -27.32 3.95
CA ILE A 80 17.65 -27.29 5.39
C ILE A 80 16.28 -26.67 5.64
N SER A 81 15.50 -27.33 6.50
CA SER A 81 14.17 -26.87 6.95
C SER A 81 14.17 -26.30 8.38
N GLU A 82 15.20 -26.57 9.18
CA GLU A 82 15.24 -26.14 10.59
C GLU A 82 15.63 -24.66 10.74
N THR A 83 14.75 -23.84 11.32
CA THR A 83 14.90 -22.39 11.47
C THR A 83 16.18 -21.97 12.18
N SER A 84 16.55 -22.67 13.27
CA SER A 84 17.76 -22.41 14.06
C SER A 84 19.05 -22.55 13.23
N MET A 85 19.10 -23.58 12.39
CA MET A 85 20.24 -23.87 11.51
C MET A 85 20.28 -22.88 10.34
N ILE A 86 19.12 -22.52 9.77
CA ILE A 86 19.04 -21.46 8.76
C ILE A 86 19.61 -20.15 9.31
N ASP A 87 19.28 -19.77 10.55
CA ASP A 87 19.79 -18.54 11.18
C ASP A 87 21.32 -18.56 11.34
N ILE A 88 21.89 -19.69 11.77
CA ILE A 88 23.36 -19.85 11.90
C ILE A 88 24.01 -19.74 10.52
N LEU A 89 23.43 -20.38 9.51
CA LEU A 89 23.95 -20.33 8.14
C LEU A 89 23.84 -18.94 7.54
N LEU A 90 22.73 -18.22 7.74
CA LEU A 90 22.57 -16.85 7.27
C LEU A 90 23.58 -15.90 7.92
N LYS A 91 23.88 -16.07 9.22
CA LYS A 91 24.95 -15.31 9.89
C LYS A 91 26.31 -15.58 9.25
N HIS A 92 26.59 -16.83 8.88
CA HIS A 92 27.83 -17.17 8.18
C HIS A 92 27.85 -16.62 6.73
N VAL A 93 26.75 -16.72 5.98
CA VAL A 93 26.57 -16.10 4.65
C VAL A 93 26.84 -14.61 4.72
N HIS A 94 26.31 -13.93 5.74
CA HIS A 94 26.50 -12.51 5.94
C HIS A 94 27.99 -12.15 6.11
N LYS A 95 28.76 -12.96 6.84
CA LYS A 95 30.22 -12.79 6.96
C LYS A 95 30.93 -13.07 5.63
N MET A 96 30.49 -14.09 4.89
CA MET A 96 31.05 -14.50 3.60
C MET A 96 30.59 -13.69 2.38
N ALA A 97 29.74 -12.67 2.57
CA ALA A 97 29.17 -11.86 1.48
C ALA A 97 30.23 -11.27 0.53
N ILE A 98 31.42 -10.95 1.04
CA ILE A 98 32.55 -10.45 0.25
C ILE A 98 32.97 -11.44 -0.84
N TYR A 99 33.00 -12.73 -0.52
CA TYR A 99 33.40 -13.77 -1.46
C TYR A 99 32.31 -14.07 -2.48
N PHE A 100 31.03 -13.97 -2.10
CA PHE A 100 29.91 -14.09 -3.03
C PHE A 100 29.96 -13.01 -4.12
N SER A 101 30.38 -11.79 -3.78
CA SER A 101 30.50 -10.68 -4.75
C SER A 101 31.43 -10.99 -5.92
N MET A 102 32.36 -11.95 -5.77
CA MET A 102 33.31 -12.35 -6.82
C MET A 102 32.69 -13.25 -7.91
N SER A 103 31.51 -13.83 -7.69
CA SER A 103 30.82 -14.70 -8.67
C SER A 103 29.40 -14.22 -8.94
N ASN A 104 29.08 -13.87 -10.20
CA ASN A 104 27.72 -13.43 -10.57
C ASN A 104 26.68 -14.53 -10.43
N ARG A 105 27.02 -15.73 -10.91
CA ARG A 105 26.13 -16.88 -10.87
C ARG A 105 25.75 -17.24 -9.43
N LEU A 106 26.73 -17.34 -8.54
CA LEU A 106 26.49 -17.72 -7.15
C LEU A 106 25.76 -16.61 -6.37
N SER A 107 26.08 -15.34 -6.62
CA SER A 107 25.33 -14.22 -6.01
C SER A 107 23.87 -14.21 -6.44
N LYS A 108 23.58 -14.39 -7.73
CA LYS A 108 22.19 -14.44 -8.24
C LYS A 108 21.42 -15.61 -7.60
N ASP A 109 22.03 -16.80 -7.59
CA ASP A 109 21.39 -18.00 -7.03
C ASP A 109 21.15 -17.87 -5.51
N LEU A 110 22.09 -17.25 -4.79
CA LEU A 110 21.91 -16.95 -3.37
C LEU A 110 20.81 -15.90 -3.16
N VAL A 111 20.80 -14.81 -3.91
CA VAL A 111 19.79 -13.74 -3.78
C VAL A 111 18.38 -14.29 -4.05
N GLU A 112 18.18 -15.12 -5.07
CA GLU A 112 16.87 -15.73 -5.35
C GLU A 112 16.38 -16.60 -4.18
N HIS A 113 17.28 -17.38 -3.57
CA HIS A 113 16.94 -18.15 -2.38
C HIS A 113 16.64 -17.26 -1.16
N LEU A 114 17.48 -16.24 -0.91
CA LEU A 114 17.29 -15.30 0.19
C LEU A 114 15.96 -14.54 0.08
N ILE A 115 15.51 -14.19 -1.13
CA ILE A 115 14.21 -13.55 -1.37
C ILE A 115 13.07 -14.50 -1.00
N THR A 116 13.21 -15.80 -1.32
CA THR A 116 12.22 -16.82 -0.95
C THR A 116 12.13 -16.98 0.58
N VAL A 117 13.28 -17.00 1.26
CA VAL A 117 13.35 -17.02 2.73
C VAL A 117 12.75 -15.72 3.31
N TRP A 118 13.07 -14.56 2.75
CA TRP A 118 12.53 -13.27 3.17
C TRP A 118 11.00 -13.19 3.03
N GLY A 119 10.41 -13.79 2.00
CA GLY A 119 8.95 -13.82 1.82
C GLY A 119 8.20 -14.76 2.77
N SER A 120 8.85 -15.82 3.26
CA SER A 120 8.15 -16.96 3.87
C SER A 120 8.59 -17.38 5.28
N ALA A 121 9.78 -16.96 5.72
CA ALA A 121 10.36 -17.39 6.99
C ALA A 121 9.77 -16.64 8.20
N GLU A 122 10.14 -17.08 9.40
CA GLU A 122 9.84 -16.42 10.68
C GLU A 122 10.63 -15.11 10.85
N ASP A 123 10.28 -14.32 11.86
CA ASP A 123 10.75 -12.93 11.98
C ASP A 123 12.29 -12.80 12.06
N THR A 124 12.97 -13.63 12.86
CA THR A 124 14.44 -13.58 12.98
C THR A 124 15.13 -13.94 11.68
N THR A 125 14.72 -15.06 11.07
CA THR A 125 15.28 -15.57 9.82
C THR A 125 15.02 -14.60 8.66
N ARG A 126 13.84 -13.98 8.63
CA ARG A 126 13.48 -12.98 7.63
C ARG A 126 14.39 -11.75 7.70
N ILE A 127 14.67 -11.27 8.91
CA ILE A 127 15.59 -10.14 9.14
C ILE A 127 17.00 -10.51 8.68
N LEU A 128 17.50 -11.69 9.05
CA LEU A 128 18.83 -12.14 8.62
C LEU A 128 18.93 -12.28 7.10
N ALA A 129 17.90 -12.82 6.45
CA ALA A 129 17.85 -12.92 4.99
C ALA A 129 17.91 -11.53 4.33
N PHE A 130 17.14 -10.57 4.85
CA PHE A 130 17.18 -9.18 4.38
C PHE A 130 18.57 -8.54 4.56
N LEU A 131 19.21 -8.72 5.72
CA LEU A 131 20.55 -8.18 5.98
C LEU A 131 21.60 -8.76 5.02
N CYS A 132 21.48 -10.04 4.66
CA CYS A 132 22.30 -10.66 3.63
C CYS A 132 22.06 -10.05 2.24
N ILE A 133 20.79 -9.88 1.84
CA ILE A 133 20.42 -9.24 0.57
C ILE A 133 20.99 -7.82 0.51
N ASN A 134 20.73 -7.00 1.51
CA ASN A 134 21.17 -5.61 1.57
C ASN A 134 22.70 -5.50 1.45
N LYS A 135 23.44 -6.34 2.18
CA LYS A 135 24.91 -6.38 2.09
C LYS A 135 25.39 -6.77 0.70
N LEU A 136 24.79 -7.79 0.07
CA LEU A 136 25.18 -8.23 -1.28
C LEU A 136 24.92 -7.17 -2.35
N ILE A 137 23.82 -6.40 -2.21
CA ILE A 137 23.47 -5.32 -3.14
C ILE A 137 24.44 -4.14 -2.99
N ILE A 138 24.71 -3.68 -1.76
CA ILE A 138 25.65 -2.56 -1.52
C ILE A 138 27.05 -2.88 -2.06
N MET A 139 27.45 -4.15 -2.00
CA MET A 139 28.79 -4.57 -2.43
C MET A 139 28.96 -4.71 -3.95
N ARG A 140 27.90 -4.55 -4.77
CA ARG A 140 27.91 -4.94 -6.19
C ARG A 140 27.21 -3.93 -7.12
N ASP A 141 27.57 -3.99 -8.40
CA ASP A 141 27.04 -3.13 -9.47
C ASP A 141 25.57 -3.46 -9.87
N ASN A 142 24.92 -2.49 -10.52
CA ASN A 142 23.47 -2.36 -10.81
C ASN A 142 22.74 -3.61 -11.35
N SER A 143 23.42 -4.55 -12.02
CA SER A 143 22.77 -5.75 -12.60
C SER A 143 22.13 -6.70 -11.58
N ILE A 144 22.65 -6.79 -10.36
CA ILE A 144 22.02 -7.59 -9.29
C ILE A 144 20.88 -6.80 -8.64
N LEU A 145 21.01 -5.48 -8.56
CA LEU A 145 19.98 -4.61 -8.01
C LEU A 145 18.68 -4.72 -8.82
N GLU A 146 18.73 -4.61 -10.15
CA GLU A 146 17.54 -4.75 -11.01
C GLU A 146 16.82 -6.10 -10.83
N LEU A 147 17.59 -7.20 -10.84
CA LEU A 147 17.06 -8.54 -10.59
C LEU A 147 16.41 -8.62 -9.20
N CYS A 148 17.09 -8.08 -8.19
CA CYS A 148 16.62 -8.12 -6.81
C CYS A 148 15.33 -7.30 -6.65
N LEU A 149 15.26 -6.09 -7.23
CA LEU A 149 14.07 -5.24 -7.21
C LEU A 149 12.88 -5.95 -7.86
N LYS A 150 13.05 -6.52 -9.07
CA LYS A 150 11.99 -7.27 -9.77
C LYS A 150 11.50 -8.46 -8.94
N ARG A 151 12.43 -9.26 -8.41
CA ARG A 151 12.11 -10.48 -7.64
C ARG A 151 11.51 -10.18 -6.26
N MET A 152 12.05 -9.22 -5.51
CA MET A 152 11.51 -8.81 -4.21
C MET A 152 10.13 -8.19 -4.35
N TYR A 153 9.91 -7.37 -5.40
CA TYR A 153 8.59 -6.84 -5.69
C TYR A 153 7.60 -7.97 -5.97
N ALA A 154 7.94 -8.93 -6.85
CA ALA A 154 7.07 -10.06 -7.16
C ALA A 154 6.72 -10.90 -5.91
N GLU A 155 7.71 -11.19 -5.06
CA GLU A 155 7.49 -11.96 -3.83
C GLU A 155 6.67 -11.17 -2.80
N TYR A 156 6.89 -9.86 -2.65
CA TYR A 156 6.07 -8.98 -1.81
C TYR A 156 4.61 -9.04 -2.24
N VAL A 157 4.32 -8.88 -3.54
CA VAL A 157 2.94 -8.85 -4.02
C VAL A 157 2.28 -10.23 -3.92
N SER A 158 3.04 -11.32 -4.07
CA SER A 158 2.53 -12.68 -3.83
C SER A 158 2.05 -12.87 -2.39
N ASN A 159 2.77 -12.32 -1.42
CA ASN A 159 2.42 -12.40 0.00
C ASN A 159 1.33 -11.39 0.43
N CYS A 160 0.94 -10.46 -0.44
CA CYS A 160 -0.11 -9.47 -0.19
C CYS A 160 -1.52 -9.90 -0.62
N LYS A 161 -1.76 -11.18 -0.97
CA LYS A 161 -3.09 -11.67 -1.41
C LYS A 161 -4.17 -11.50 -0.34
N PHE A 162 -3.78 -11.68 0.92
CA PHE A 162 -4.67 -11.54 2.07
C PHE A 162 -4.00 -10.71 3.16
N THR A 163 -4.77 -9.84 3.83
CA THR A 163 -4.30 -9.15 5.04
C THR A 163 -5.05 -9.71 6.24
N SER A 164 -4.31 -10.26 7.20
CA SER A 164 -4.82 -10.69 8.50
C SER A 164 -4.03 -10.03 9.64
N PRO A 165 -4.52 -10.05 10.89
CA PRO A 165 -3.78 -9.56 12.05
C PRO A 165 -2.40 -10.20 12.21
N THR A 166 -2.25 -11.48 11.87
CA THR A 166 -0.99 -12.23 11.96
C THR A 166 -0.04 -11.95 10.80
N LEU A 167 -0.56 -11.67 9.60
CA LEU A 167 0.25 -11.44 8.40
C LEU A 167 0.64 -9.98 8.22
N LEU A 168 -0.12 -9.04 8.77
CA LEU A 168 0.13 -7.61 8.60
C LEU A 168 1.52 -7.16 9.08
N PRO A 169 2.06 -7.61 10.24
CA PRO A 169 3.43 -7.29 10.64
C PRO A 169 4.46 -7.74 9.61
N ASN A 170 4.28 -8.94 9.04
CA ASN A 170 5.17 -9.50 8.01
C ASN A 170 5.11 -8.68 6.72
N ILE A 171 3.90 -8.33 6.26
CA ILE A 171 3.70 -7.47 5.09
C ILE A 171 4.33 -6.09 5.31
N THR A 172 4.16 -5.52 6.50
CA THR A 172 4.73 -4.22 6.87
C THR A 172 6.26 -4.27 6.89
N PHE A 173 6.85 -5.33 7.44
CA PHE A 173 8.29 -5.55 7.39
C PHE A 173 8.78 -5.66 5.95
N MET A 174 8.15 -6.49 5.12
CA MET A 174 8.52 -6.65 3.71
C MET A 174 8.44 -5.32 2.97
N GLN A 175 7.36 -4.55 3.15
CA GLN A 175 7.21 -3.22 2.56
C GLN A 175 8.35 -2.28 2.96
N ARG A 176 8.63 -2.15 4.26
CA ARG A 176 9.70 -1.26 4.77
C ARG A 176 11.08 -1.69 4.26
N SER A 177 11.37 -2.98 4.33
CA SER A 177 12.64 -3.55 3.88
C SER A 177 12.86 -3.39 2.36
N LEU A 178 11.80 -3.55 1.55
CA LEU A 178 11.85 -3.31 0.11
C LEU A 178 12.06 -1.82 -0.20
N VAL A 179 11.42 -0.91 0.54
CA VAL A 179 11.63 0.54 0.41
C VAL A 179 13.10 0.90 0.68
N GLU A 180 13.77 0.26 1.64
CA GLU A 180 15.20 0.50 1.88
C GLU A 180 16.08 0.07 0.70
N ILE A 181 15.76 -1.04 0.02
CA ILE A 181 16.50 -1.44 -1.20
C ILE A 181 16.21 -0.48 -2.37
N LEU A 182 14.96 -0.04 -2.52
CA LEU A 182 14.56 0.92 -3.56
C LEU A 182 15.25 2.29 -3.39
N LYS A 183 15.71 2.64 -2.19
CA LYS A 183 16.47 3.88 -1.93
C LYS A 183 17.94 3.81 -2.34
N ILE A 184 18.47 2.63 -2.71
CA ILE A 184 19.90 2.47 -3.03
C ILE A 184 20.27 3.19 -4.35
N ASP A 185 19.48 2.98 -5.41
CA ASP A 185 19.65 3.67 -6.71
C ASP A 185 18.32 4.24 -7.17
N GLU A 186 18.22 5.57 -7.13
CA GLU A 186 17.01 6.31 -7.48
C GLU A 186 16.64 6.20 -8.96
N LYS A 187 17.63 6.11 -9.86
CA LYS A 187 17.39 6.09 -11.31
C LYS A 187 16.76 4.77 -11.73
N VAL A 188 17.35 3.67 -11.26
CA VAL A 188 16.83 2.31 -11.50
C VAL A 188 15.45 2.17 -10.85
N THR A 189 15.29 2.63 -9.61
CA THR A 189 14.01 2.60 -8.91
C THR A 189 12.94 3.41 -9.64
N TYR A 190 13.24 4.60 -10.16
CA TYR A 190 12.29 5.39 -10.92
C TYR A 190 11.80 4.64 -12.16
N GLN A 191 12.69 3.99 -12.91
CA GLN A 191 12.31 3.22 -14.10
C GLN A 191 11.35 2.08 -13.75
N HIS A 192 11.65 1.30 -12.72
CA HIS A 192 10.76 0.24 -12.25
C HIS A 192 9.42 0.79 -11.73
N ALA A 193 9.47 1.80 -10.85
CA ALA A 193 8.29 2.39 -10.23
C ALA A 193 7.35 3.00 -11.28
N PHE A 194 7.89 3.72 -12.26
CA PHE A 194 7.13 4.29 -13.36
C PHE A 194 6.33 3.23 -14.10
N VAL A 195 6.98 2.13 -14.50
CA VAL A 195 6.31 1.03 -15.22
C VAL A 195 5.21 0.40 -14.38
N TYR A 196 5.48 0.07 -13.11
CA TYR A 196 4.51 -0.56 -12.23
C TYR A 196 3.32 0.36 -11.87
N ILE A 197 3.56 1.66 -11.71
CA ILE A 197 2.50 2.66 -11.47
C ILE A 197 1.68 2.86 -12.76
N HIS A 198 2.33 2.99 -13.91
CA HIS A 198 1.67 3.14 -15.19
C HIS A 198 0.74 1.95 -15.49
N GLN A 199 1.20 0.74 -15.19
CA GLN A 199 0.38 -0.46 -15.32
C GLN A 199 -0.83 -0.46 -14.38
N GLN A 200 -0.65 -0.07 -13.12
CA GLN A 200 -1.77 0.09 -12.19
C GLN A 200 -2.79 1.11 -12.74
N ALA A 201 -2.33 2.19 -13.36
CA ALA A 201 -3.18 3.18 -14.03
C ALA A 201 -3.95 2.59 -15.22
N ILE A 202 -3.32 1.75 -16.05
CA ILE A 202 -3.98 1.05 -17.17
C ILE A 202 -5.11 0.16 -16.65
N HIS A 203 -4.85 -0.66 -15.63
CA HIS A 203 -5.88 -1.52 -15.03
C HIS A 203 -7.07 -0.72 -14.48
N LEU A 204 -6.78 0.39 -13.80
CA LEU A 204 -7.79 1.31 -13.29
C LEU A 204 -8.61 1.96 -14.42
N ARG A 205 -7.94 2.46 -15.46
CA ARG A 205 -8.60 3.06 -16.62
C ARG A 205 -9.54 2.05 -17.29
N ASN A 206 -9.10 0.81 -17.49
CA ASN A 206 -9.93 -0.25 -18.05
C ASN A 206 -11.16 -0.54 -17.18
N ALA A 207 -11.00 -0.55 -15.85
CA ALA A 207 -12.11 -0.70 -14.93
C ALA A 207 -13.10 0.49 -15.00
N LEU A 208 -12.59 1.73 -15.08
CA LEU A 208 -13.41 2.95 -15.20
C LEU A 208 -14.19 3.03 -16.52
N THR A 209 -13.54 2.66 -17.64
CA THR A 209 -14.15 2.76 -18.98
C THR A 209 -15.15 1.63 -19.24
N LEU A 210 -14.77 0.37 -18.94
CA LEU A 210 -15.60 -0.79 -19.27
C LEU A 210 -16.62 -1.14 -18.19
N LYS A 211 -16.40 -0.72 -16.93
CA LYS A 211 -17.27 -0.94 -15.77
C LYS A 211 -17.71 -2.40 -15.55
N LYS A 212 -16.92 -3.35 -16.06
CA LYS A 212 -17.15 -4.79 -15.83
C LYS A 212 -16.75 -5.16 -14.41
N LYS A 213 -17.56 -6.03 -13.78
CA LYS A 213 -17.35 -6.47 -12.40
C LYS A 213 -16.00 -7.15 -12.19
N ASP A 214 -15.51 -7.88 -13.19
CA ASP A 214 -14.24 -8.61 -13.09
C ASP A 214 -13.04 -7.66 -13.15
N LEU A 215 -13.10 -6.64 -14.02
CA LEU A 215 -12.10 -5.58 -14.08
C LEU A 215 -12.10 -4.69 -12.82
N CYS A 216 -13.26 -4.51 -12.17
CA CYS A 216 -13.29 -3.82 -10.88
C CYS A 216 -12.63 -4.66 -9.78
N GLN A 217 -12.73 -5.98 -9.82
CA GLN A 217 -12.11 -6.88 -8.83
C GLN A 217 -10.59 -6.95 -8.97
N THR A 218 -10.03 -6.75 -10.18
CA THR A 218 -8.58 -6.69 -10.37
C THR A 218 -7.96 -5.42 -9.76
N VAL A 219 -8.73 -4.34 -9.62
CA VAL A 219 -8.32 -3.12 -8.91
C VAL A 219 -8.63 -3.24 -7.41
N TYR A 220 -9.79 -3.79 -7.05
CA TYR A 220 -10.27 -3.90 -5.66
C TYR A 220 -9.80 -5.20 -5.00
N ASN A 221 -8.49 -5.40 -4.94
CA ASN A 221 -7.85 -6.49 -4.22
C ASN A 221 -6.71 -5.99 -3.34
N TRP A 222 -6.29 -6.80 -2.37
CA TRP A 222 -5.22 -6.43 -1.44
C TRP A 222 -3.89 -6.22 -2.13
N GLN A 223 -3.58 -7.00 -3.17
CA GLN A 223 -2.31 -6.91 -3.90
C GLN A 223 -2.14 -5.52 -4.51
N TYR A 224 -3.15 -5.05 -5.24
CA TYR A 224 -3.18 -3.72 -5.87
C TYR A 224 -3.06 -2.60 -4.83
N ILE A 225 -3.80 -2.69 -3.72
CA ILE A 225 -3.75 -1.67 -2.66
C ILE A 225 -2.40 -1.66 -1.93
N ARG A 226 -1.82 -2.83 -1.67
CA ARG A 226 -0.48 -2.94 -1.05
C ARG A 226 0.65 -2.48 -1.98
N CYS A 227 0.47 -2.60 -3.30
CA CYS A 227 1.36 -1.98 -4.27
C CYS A 227 1.26 -0.45 -4.20
N LEU A 228 0.06 0.13 -4.22
CA LEU A 228 -0.13 1.57 -4.05
C LEU A 228 0.47 2.08 -2.73
N GLU A 229 0.32 1.32 -1.66
CA GLU A 229 0.86 1.67 -0.35
C GLU A 229 2.39 1.60 -0.31
N LEU A 230 2.99 0.63 -1.01
CA LEU A 230 4.44 0.53 -1.19
C LEU A 230 4.99 1.79 -1.86
N TRP A 231 4.41 2.19 -3.00
CA TRP A 231 4.83 3.38 -3.74
C TRP A 231 4.59 4.66 -2.94
N SER A 232 3.45 4.74 -2.25
CA SER A 232 3.13 5.86 -1.36
C SER A 232 4.17 5.98 -0.23
N THR A 233 4.61 4.85 0.33
CA THR A 233 5.62 4.81 1.38
C THR A 233 7.01 5.17 0.86
N LEU A 234 7.39 4.70 -0.33
CA LEU A 234 8.65 5.07 -0.99
C LEU A 234 8.75 6.58 -1.18
N VAL A 235 7.74 7.18 -1.82
CA VAL A 235 7.66 8.62 -2.09
C VAL A 235 7.64 9.43 -0.78
N SER A 236 6.89 8.97 0.23
CA SER A 236 6.81 9.65 1.53
C SER A 236 8.11 9.59 2.33
N SER A 237 8.92 8.53 2.15
CA SER A 237 10.17 8.36 2.89
C SER A 237 11.35 9.12 2.29
N SER A 238 11.16 9.69 1.09
CA SER A 238 12.20 10.31 0.29
C SER A 238 11.77 11.68 -0.29
N PRO A 239 11.31 12.64 0.54
CA PRO A 239 10.72 13.88 0.04
C PRO A 239 11.72 14.87 -0.58
N GLN A 240 13.04 14.66 -0.39
CA GLN A 240 14.09 15.51 -0.97
C GLN A 240 14.62 15.03 -2.34
N ILE A 241 14.10 13.90 -2.86
CA ILE A 241 14.62 13.26 -4.06
C ILE A 241 13.92 13.79 -5.33
N THR A 242 14.68 14.46 -6.19
CA THR A 242 14.16 15.16 -7.38
C THR A 242 13.60 14.23 -8.46
N VAL A 243 14.15 13.02 -8.63
CA VAL A 243 13.71 12.10 -9.71
C VAL A 243 12.38 11.44 -9.36
N LEU A 244 12.22 10.98 -8.10
CA LEU A 244 11.00 10.32 -7.63
C LEU A 244 9.83 11.29 -7.47
N GLU A 245 10.10 12.59 -7.39
CA GLU A 245 9.08 13.64 -7.32
C GLU A 245 8.09 13.57 -8.49
N ASN A 246 8.58 13.20 -9.68
CA ASN A 246 7.77 13.04 -10.90
C ASN A 246 6.71 11.93 -10.78
N LEU A 247 6.86 10.99 -9.85
CA LEU A 247 5.90 9.91 -9.61
C LEU A 247 4.75 10.31 -8.67
N ILE A 248 4.89 11.42 -7.93
CA ILE A 248 3.90 11.86 -6.94
C ILE A 248 2.54 12.08 -7.60
N TYR A 249 2.49 12.89 -8.66
CA TYR A 249 1.23 13.26 -9.30
C TYR A 249 0.55 12.07 -9.97
N PRO A 250 1.24 11.24 -10.79
CA PRO A 250 0.65 10.00 -11.32
C PRO A 250 0.10 9.08 -10.22
N LEU A 251 0.82 8.93 -9.10
CA LEU A 251 0.37 8.09 -7.99
C LEU A 251 -0.91 8.63 -7.33
N ILE A 252 -0.98 9.96 -7.10
CA ILE A 252 -2.17 10.61 -6.54
C ILE A 252 -3.37 10.43 -7.48
N GLU A 253 -3.18 10.56 -8.80
CA GLU A 253 -4.25 10.36 -9.77
C GLU A 253 -4.77 8.92 -9.75
N VAL A 254 -3.88 7.93 -9.69
CA VAL A 254 -4.29 6.52 -9.58
C VAL A 254 -5.06 6.27 -8.29
N ILE A 255 -4.54 6.70 -7.13
CA ILE A 255 -5.23 6.50 -5.84
C ILE A 255 -6.60 7.22 -5.84
N THR A 256 -6.67 8.42 -6.39
CA THR A 256 -7.92 9.19 -6.51
C THR A 256 -8.91 8.49 -7.44
N GLY A 257 -8.44 7.92 -8.55
CA GLY A 257 -9.30 7.17 -9.46
C GLY A 257 -9.81 5.86 -8.85
N VAL A 258 -9.05 5.21 -7.95
CA VAL A 258 -9.53 4.06 -7.17
C VAL A 258 -10.72 4.45 -6.29
N ILE A 259 -10.64 5.59 -5.58
CA ILE A 259 -11.76 6.09 -4.76
C ILE A 259 -12.99 6.34 -5.63
N LYS A 260 -12.81 6.90 -6.83
CA LYS A 260 -13.89 7.24 -7.76
C LYS A 260 -14.47 6.05 -8.54
N LEU A 261 -13.85 4.87 -8.49
CA LEU A 261 -14.26 3.72 -9.31
C LEU A 261 -15.65 3.18 -8.90
N VAL A 262 -15.91 3.02 -7.61
CA VAL A 262 -17.21 2.57 -7.07
C VAL A 262 -17.55 3.32 -5.79
N LEU A 263 -18.48 4.27 -5.88
CA LEU A 263 -18.96 5.10 -4.76
C LEU A 263 -19.95 4.38 -3.82
N SER A 264 -19.70 3.10 -3.50
CA SER A 264 -20.59 2.33 -2.62
C SER A 264 -20.09 2.35 -1.17
N VAL A 265 -21.02 2.51 -0.22
CA VAL A 265 -20.80 2.41 1.23
C VAL A 265 -20.05 1.14 1.65
N ARG A 266 -20.17 0.05 0.86
CA ARG A 266 -19.45 -1.21 1.12
C ARG A 266 -17.93 -1.10 1.00
N PHE A 267 -17.44 -0.14 0.22
CA PHE A 267 -16.02 0.07 -0.05
C PHE A 267 -15.43 1.23 0.76
N TYR A 268 -16.15 1.75 1.76
CA TYR A 268 -15.57 2.75 2.66
C TYR A 268 -14.26 2.32 3.33
N PRO A 269 -14.09 1.05 3.77
CA PRO A 269 -12.79 0.61 4.27
C PRO A 269 -11.66 0.82 3.25
N LEU A 270 -11.89 0.45 1.99
CA LEU A 270 -10.96 0.69 0.88
C LEU A 270 -10.69 2.19 0.68
N HIS A 271 -11.72 3.02 0.69
CA HIS A 271 -11.57 4.46 0.51
C HIS A 271 -10.75 5.09 1.63
N PHE A 272 -10.92 4.64 2.88
CA PHE A 272 -10.12 5.09 4.02
C PHE A 272 -8.65 4.68 3.91
N HIS A 273 -8.35 3.46 3.42
CA HIS A 273 -6.97 3.08 3.07
C HIS A 273 -6.36 4.04 2.04
N CYS A 274 -7.12 4.38 0.99
CA CYS A 274 -6.68 5.35 -0.02
C CYS A 274 -6.47 6.75 0.54
N ILE A 275 -7.38 7.24 1.38
CA ILE A 275 -7.27 8.56 2.03
C ILE A 275 -6.06 8.58 2.96
N ALA A 276 -5.79 7.50 3.70
CA ALA A 276 -4.61 7.37 4.55
C ALA A 276 -3.31 7.48 3.72
N MET A 277 -3.25 6.81 2.57
CA MET A 277 -2.11 6.90 1.64
C MET A 277 -1.90 8.33 1.13
N LEU A 278 -2.98 9.00 0.69
CA LEU A 278 -2.92 10.39 0.22
C LEU A 278 -2.46 11.36 1.33
N ASN A 279 -3.01 11.21 2.55
CA ASN A 279 -2.61 12.02 3.70
C ASN A 279 -1.12 11.81 4.03
N LYS A 280 -0.61 10.57 3.96
CA LYS A 280 0.81 10.26 4.19
C LYS A 280 1.73 10.95 3.17
N ILE A 281 1.35 10.93 1.89
CA ILE A 281 2.08 11.62 0.81
C ILE A 281 2.06 13.14 1.06
N SER A 282 0.89 13.71 1.35
CA SER A 282 0.75 15.15 1.59
C SER A 282 1.59 15.62 2.79
N ALA A 283 1.56 14.87 3.89
CA ALA A 283 2.34 15.19 5.10
C ALA A 283 3.85 15.20 4.87
N SER A 284 4.34 14.32 3.97
CA SER A 284 5.78 14.13 3.76
C SER A 284 6.34 15.04 2.66
N THR A 285 5.58 15.26 1.59
CA THR A 285 6.01 16.05 0.43
C THR A 285 5.72 17.54 0.56
N SER A 286 4.96 17.96 1.58
CA SER A 286 4.43 19.32 1.74
C SER A 286 3.61 19.81 0.53
N LYS A 287 3.17 18.89 -0.35
CA LYS A 287 2.26 19.18 -1.44
C LYS A 287 0.83 19.03 -0.95
N PHE A 288 0.01 20.03 -1.24
CA PHE A 288 -1.40 19.99 -0.87
C PHE A 288 -2.17 18.97 -1.70
N ILE A 289 -2.90 18.07 -1.04
CA ILE A 289 -3.79 17.08 -1.67
C ILE A 289 -5.19 17.25 -1.07
N PRO A 290 -6.23 17.50 -1.89
CA PRO A 290 -7.59 17.71 -1.39
C PRO A 290 -8.24 16.37 -0.99
N THR A 291 -7.98 15.91 0.24
CA THR A 291 -8.60 14.69 0.79
C THR A 291 -9.91 14.94 1.53
N LEU A 292 -10.12 16.17 2.04
CA LEU A 292 -11.35 16.60 2.73
C LEU A 292 -12.64 16.30 1.95
N PRO A 293 -12.74 16.59 0.62
CA PRO A 293 -13.96 16.31 -0.13
C PRO A 293 -14.35 14.83 -0.11
N PHE A 294 -13.39 13.92 -0.28
CA PHE A 294 -13.66 12.47 -0.25
C PHE A 294 -14.13 12.01 1.11
N ILE A 295 -13.62 12.61 2.19
CA ILE A 295 -14.04 12.26 3.56
C ILE A 295 -15.47 12.76 3.79
N LEU A 296 -15.78 13.99 3.39
CA LEU A 296 -17.11 14.58 3.58
C LEU A 296 -18.19 13.86 2.75
N GLU A 297 -17.84 13.43 1.53
CA GLU A 297 -18.70 12.61 0.67
C GLU A 297 -19.14 11.30 1.38
N THR A 298 -18.29 10.72 2.25
CA THR A 298 -18.70 9.55 3.05
C THR A 298 -19.79 9.86 4.09
N LEU A 299 -19.84 11.10 4.60
CA LEU A 299 -20.88 11.53 5.54
C LEU A 299 -22.20 11.82 4.83
N GLU A 300 -22.15 12.35 3.61
CA GLU A 300 -23.34 12.68 2.81
C GLU A 300 -24.10 11.41 2.39
N TYR A 301 -23.38 10.38 1.94
CA TYR A 301 -24.00 9.12 1.50
C TYR A 301 -24.37 8.16 2.64
N LEU A 302 -23.93 8.42 3.87
CA LEU A 302 -24.25 7.59 5.03
C LEU A 302 -25.46 8.15 5.78
N ASP A 303 -26.59 7.43 5.72
CA ASP A 303 -27.75 7.77 6.55
C ASP A 303 -27.49 7.44 8.03
N LEU A 304 -27.02 8.45 8.78
CA LEU A 304 -26.72 8.37 10.21
C LEU A 304 -27.97 8.16 11.07
N ASN A 305 -29.14 8.58 10.59
CA ASN A 305 -30.39 8.56 11.34
C ASN A 305 -31.14 7.23 11.22
N LYS A 306 -30.84 6.43 10.18
CA LYS A 306 -31.44 5.11 10.01
C LYS A 306 -31.10 4.19 11.18
N LYS A 307 -32.13 3.69 11.87
CA LYS A 307 -31.98 2.71 12.94
C LYS A 307 -31.31 1.44 12.41
N CYS A 308 -30.23 1.01 13.05
CA CYS A 308 -29.55 -0.25 12.71
C CYS A 308 -30.37 -1.43 13.21
N SER A 309 -30.60 -2.43 12.35
CA SER A 309 -31.50 -3.56 12.63
C SER A 309 -30.82 -4.68 13.43
N LYS A 310 -29.49 -4.70 13.53
CA LYS A 310 -28.72 -5.79 14.14
C LYS A 310 -27.67 -5.25 15.10
N VAL A 311 -27.61 -5.82 16.30
CA VAL A 311 -26.51 -5.64 17.25
C VAL A 311 -25.38 -6.57 16.82
N ALA A 312 -24.19 -6.02 16.58
CA ALA A 312 -23.05 -6.83 16.15
C ALA A 312 -22.45 -7.60 17.33
N LEU A 313 -22.05 -8.84 17.08
CA LEU A 313 -21.42 -9.74 18.07
C LEU A 313 -19.92 -9.46 18.23
N LYS A 314 -19.27 -8.78 17.27
CA LYS A 314 -17.82 -8.51 17.25
C LYS A 314 -17.50 -7.10 16.70
N PRO A 315 -16.45 -6.43 17.19
CA PRO A 315 -15.97 -5.17 16.63
C PRO A 315 -15.49 -5.34 15.18
N ILE A 316 -15.72 -4.34 14.33
CA ILE A 316 -15.27 -4.35 12.94
C ILE A 316 -13.98 -3.54 12.85
N CYS A 317 -12.92 -4.13 12.30
CA CYS A 317 -11.64 -3.44 12.10
C CYS A 317 -11.39 -3.25 10.60
N PHE A 318 -11.42 -2.00 10.12
CA PHE A 318 -11.20 -1.68 8.70
C PHE A 318 -9.76 -1.94 8.22
N THR A 319 -8.81 -2.07 9.14
CA THR A 319 -7.40 -2.39 8.83
C THR A 319 -7.25 -3.67 8.00
N TYR A 320 -8.15 -4.64 8.19
CA TYR A 320 -8.06 -5.97 7.55
C TYR A 320 -9.15 -6.23 6.50
N VAL A 321 -9.98 -5.23 6.18
CA VAL A 321 -11.11 -5.40 5.27
C VAL A 321 -11.09 -4.34 4.17
N LEU A 322 -11.30 -4.74 2.91
CA LEU A 322 -11.50 -3.81 1.78
C LEU A 322 -12.98 -3.63 1.43
N LYS A 323 -13.80 -4.64 1.69
CA LYS A 323 -15.21 -4.69 1.27
C LYS A 323 -16.10 -5.31 2.34
N MET A 324 -17.15 -4.59 2.69
CA MET A 324 -18.18 -5.06 3.62
C MET A 324 -19.29 -5.86 2.92
N THR A 325 -19.85 -6.83 3.63
CA THR A 325 -21.06 -7.56 3.18
C THR A 325 -22.31 -6.70 3.34
N LYS A 326 -23.42 -7.07 2.66
CA LYS A 326 -24.70 -6.34 2.77
C LYS A 326 -25.22 -6.31 4.22
N SER A 327 -25.01 -7.39 4.98
CA SER A 327 -25.47 -7.50 6.37
C SER A 327 -24.65 -6.60 7.29
N GLN A 328 -23.32 -6.60 7.15
CA GLN A 328 -22.43 -5.82 8.03
C GLN A 328 -22.66 -4.30 7.90
N VAL A 329 -22.98 -3.79 6.70
CA VAL A 329 -23.29 -2.37 6.50
C VAL A 329 -24.53 -1.91 7.30
N GLN A 330 -25.43 -2.85 7.66
CA GLN A 330 -26.63 -2.54 8.44
C GLN A 330 -26.38 -2.58 9.96
N GLU A 331 -25.21 -3.02 10.39
CA GLU A 331 -24.83 -3.11 11.80
C GLU A 331 -24.51 -1.73 12.37
N LYS A 332 -24.73 -1.56 13.67
CA LYS A 332 -24.38 -0.31 14.36
C LYS A 332 -22.87 -0.09 14.39
N THR A 333 -22.10 -1.14 14.66
CA THR A 333 -20.63 -1.11 14.72
C THR A 333 -19.99 -0.61 13.44
N PHE A 334 -20.58 -0.90 12.28
CA PHE A 334 -20.10 -0.34 11.01
C PHE A 334 -20.20 1.19 10.99
N LYS A 335 -21.35 1.76 11.39
CA LYS A 335 -21.51 3.22 11.45
C LYS A 335 -20.59 3.86 12.48
N ASP A 336 -20.48 3.26 13.66
CA ASP A 336 -19.56 3.72 14.71
C ASP A 336 -18.12 3.77 14.17
N THR A 337 -17.66 2.71 13.50
CA THR A 337 -16.31 2.61 12.90
C THR A 337 -16.10 3.62 11.77
N VAL A 338 -17.12 3.84 10.92
CA VAL A 338 -17.04 4.86 9.86
C VAL A 338 -16.86 6.25 10.45
N ILE A 339 -17.65 6.62 11.47
CA ILE A 339 -17.53 7.93 12.11
C ILE A 339 -16.16 8.10 12.78
N GLU A 340 -15.64 7.06 13.43
CA GLU A 340 -14.30 7.07 14.02
C GLU A 340 -13.20 7.28 12.96
N GLN A 341 -13.28 6.57 11.83
CA GLN A 341 -12.32 6.72 10.73
C GLN A 341 -12.44 8.08 10.03
N VAL A 342 -13.67 8.60 9.86
CA VAL A 342 -13.89 9.97 9.39
C VAL A 342 -13.22 10.96 10.33
N TYR A 343 -13.42 10.82 11.64
CA TYR A 343 -12.82 11.69 12.63
C TYR A 343 -11.28 11.66 12.56
N GLU A 344 -10.68 10.47 12.55
CA GLU A 344 -9.23 10.28 12.42
C GLU A 344 -8.67 10.92 11.14
N HIS A 345 -9.27 10.64 9.98
CA HIS A 345 -8.77 11.13 8.70
C HIS A 345 -9.00 12.63 8.50
N MET A 346 -10.13 13.19 8.96
CA MET A 346 -10.34 14.64 8.94
C MET A 346 -9.33 15.33 9.83
N LEU A 347 -9.12 14.84 11.05
CA LEU A 347 -8.17 15.45 11.97
C LEU A 347 -6.73 15.38 11.43
N THR A 348 -6.37 14.25 10.81
CA THR A 348 -5.07 14.09 10.13
C THR A 348 -4.92 15.09 8.97
N CYS A 349 -5.93 15.23 8.12
CA CYS A 349 -5.90 16.19 7.00
C CYS A 349 -5.79 17.63 7.51
N LEU A 350 -6.63 18.02 8.47
CA LEU A 350 -6.62 19.36 9.07
C LEU A 350 -5.29 19.66 9.75
N ASN A 351 -4.67 18.67 10.39
CA ASN A 351 -3.35 18.83 10.98
C ASN A 351 -2.28 19.14 9.92
N ILE A 352 -2.31 18.47 8.78
CA ILE A 352 -1.37 18.71 7.66
C ILE A 352 -1.45 20.17 7.20
N VAL A 353 -2.65 20.73 7.07
CA VAL A 353 -2.84 22.11 6.57
C VAL A 353 -2.95 23.17 7.68
N SER A 354 -2.89 22.78 8.96
CA SER A 354 -3.21 23.64 10.12
C SER A 354 -2.37 24.91 10.23
N HIS A 355 -1.16 24.90 9.68
CA HIS A 355 -0.18 25.98 9.70
C HIS A 355 -0.18 26.82 8.42
N SER A 356 -0.96 26.41 7.41
CA SER A 356 -1.00 27.12 6.14
C SER A 356 -1.81 28.40 6.25
N ILE A 357 -1.37 29.41 5.52
CA ILE A 357 -2.06 30.70 5.46
C ILE A 357 -3.48 30.59 4.89
N SER A 358 -3.68 29.66 3.94
CA SER A 358 -4.96 29.46 3.26
C SER A 358 -5.93 28.56 4.03
N PHE A 359 -5.61 28.20 5.28
CA PHE A 359 -6.43 27.30 6.08
C PHE A 359 -7.89 27.76 6.23
N PRO A 360 -8.21 29.03 6.53
CA PRO A 360 -9.60 29.48 6.69
C PRO A 360 -10.43 29.28 5.41
N GLU A 361 -9.85 29.58 4.25
CA GLU A 361 -10.50 29.43 2.95
C GLU A 361 -10.63 27.96 2.55
N LEU A 362 -9.61 27.16 2.82
CA LEU A 362 -9.57 25.75 2.44
C LEU A 362 -10.62 24.90 3.18
N VAL A 363 -10.84 25.18 4.47
CA VAL A 363 -11.75 24.39 5.31
C VAL A 363 -13.18 24.95 5.31
N PHE A 364 -13.41 26.14 4.74
CA PHE A 364 -14.74 26.75 4.70
C PHE A 364 -15.84 25.85 4.09
N PRO A 365 -15.64 25.17 2.95
CA PRO A 365 -16.63 24.22 2.43
C PRO A 365 -16.92 23.07 3.41
N ALA A 366 -15.88 22.57 4.08
CA ALA A 366 -16.03 21.52 5.09
C ALA A 366 -16.84 22.02 6.30
N GLN A 367 -16.64 23.26 6.75
CA GLN A 367 -17.42 23.85 7.84
C GLN A 367 -18.91 23.92 7.51
N ILE A 368 -19.27 24.31 6.29
CA ILE A 368 -20.67 24.36 5.84
C ILE A 368 -21.29 22.96 5.86
N GLN A 369 -20.61 21.97 5.28
CA GLN A 369 -21.11 20.60 5.21
C GLN A 369 -21.24 19.96 6.59
N ILE A 370 -20.25 20.14 7.48
CA ILE A 370 -20.34 19.65 8.86
C ILE A 370 -21.50 20.31 9.61
N LYS A 371 -21.74 21.62 9.42
CA LYS A 371 -22.91 22.29 10.03
C LYS A 371 -24.22 21.71 9.55
N ASP A 372 -24.34 21.39 8.26
CA ASP A 372 -25.54 20.78 7.71
C ASP A 372 -25.76 19.36 8.26
N VAL A 373 -24.71 18.55 8.32
CA VAL A 373 -24.75 17.22 8.95
C VAL A 373 -25.15 17.32 10.43
N LEU A 374 -24.64 18.30 11.19
CA LEU A 374 -24.99 18.51 12.59
C LEU A 374 -26.46 18.91 12.79
N LYS A 375 -27.05 19.68 11.87
CA LYS A 375 -28.48 20.03 11.91
C LYS A 375 -29.36 18.81 11.63
N ASN A 376 -28.92 17.95 10.71
CA ASN A 376 -29.69 16.79 10.26
C ASN A 376 -29.48 15.54 11.12
N CYS A 377 -28.38 15.43 11.88
CA CYS A 377 -28.05 14.26 12.69
C CYS A 377 -28.79 14.23 14.03
N LYS A 378 -29.63 13.22 14.22
CA LYS A 378 -30.41 13.00 15.45
C LYS A 378 -29.68 12.17 16.50
N VAL A 379 -28.49 11.64 16.19
CA VAL A 379 -27.74 10.74 17.10
C VAL A 379 -26.73 11.55 17.91
N PRO A 380 -26.90 11.68 19.24
CA PRO A 380 -26.12 12.63 20.05
C PRO A 380 -24.62 12.30 20.11
N ASN A 381 -24.24 11.02 20.05
CA ASN A 381 -22.82 10.62 20.10
C ASN A 381 -22.05 11.10 18.87
N TYR A 382 -22.60 10.90 17.67
CA TYR A 382 -21.96 11.33 16.43
C TYR A 382 -21.96 12.86 16.33
N SER A 383 -23.08 13.50 16.68
CA SER A 383 -23.15 14.96 16.70
C SER A 383 -22.14 15.57 17.68
N LYS A 384 -21.88 14.93 18.83
CA LYS A 384 -20.86 15.40 19.78
C LYS A 384 -19.45 15.35 19.18
N GLN A 385 -19.07 14.24 18.54
CA GLN A 385 -17.76 14.09 17.91
C GLN A 385 -17.56 15.08 16.76
N LEU A 386 -18.54 15.20 15.87
CA LEU A 386 -18.48 16.15 14.74
C LEU A 386 -18.50 17.61 15.21
N LYS A 387 -19.24 17.92 16.29
CA LYS A 387 -19.26 19.26 16.89
C LYS A 387 -17.89 19.64 17.48
N GLN A 388 -17.22 18.71 18.16
CA GLN A 388 -15.87 18.94 18.67
C GLN A 388 -14.89 19.24 17.54
N LEU A 389 -14.97 18.49 16.42
CA LEU A 389 -14.14 18.75 15.25
C LEU A 389 -14.44 20.13 14.64
N TYR A 390 -15.73 20.47 14.49
CA TYR A 390 -16.16 21.77 13.99
C TYR A 390 -15.64 22.94 14.85
N GLU A 391 -15.75 22.86 16.18
CA GLU A 391 -15.26 23.88 17.11
C GLU A 391 -13.74 24.06 16.96
N LYS A 392 -12.98 22.96 16.79
CA LYS A 392 -11.52 23.01 16.59
C LYS A 392 -11.13 23.60 15.25
N ILE A 393 -11.90 23.33 14.19
CA ILE A 393 -11.71 24.00 12.91
C ILE A 393 -11.91 25.51 13.07
N GLU A 394 -12.99 25.94 13.72
CA GLU A 394 -13.30 27.35 13.91
C GLU A 394 -12.24 28.08 14.75
N GLU A 395 -11.75 27.44 15.83
CA GLU A 395 -10.66 27.94 16.66
C GLU A 395 -9.38 28.16 15.84
N ASN A 396 -9.00 27.20 14.99
CA ASN A 396 -7.81 27.32 14.15
C ASN A 396 -7.98 28.37 13.05
N SER A 397 -9.15 28.47 12.43
CA SER A 397 -9.44 29.51 11.45
C SER A 397 -9.32 30.90 12.07
N LYS A 398 -9.87 31.12 13.29
CA LYS A 398 -9.73 32.39 14.01
C LYS A 398 -8.27 32.71 14.37
N PHE A 399 -7.51 31.70 14.80
CA PHE A 399 -6.08 31.85 15.09
C PHE A 399 -5.29 32.32 13.86
N ILE A 400 -5.50 31.66 12.72
CA ILE A 400 -4.83 31.99 11.45
C ILE A 400 -5.27 33.37 10.93
N SER A 401 -6.58 33.69 10.95
CA SER A 401 -7.09 34.99 10.51
C SER A 401 -6.55 36.15 11.35
N THR A 402 -6.50 36.00 12.68
CA THR A 402 -5.97 37.04 13.58
C THR A 402 -4.51 37.33 13.28
N ARG A 403 -3.72 36.28 13.05
CA ARG A 403 -2.30 36.41 12.71
C ARG A 403 -2.09 36.97 11.31
N ARG A 404 -2.92 36.59 10.34
CA ARG A 404 -2.90 37.16 8.98
C ARG A 404 -3.17 38.67 9.03
N ASN A 405 -4.10 39.13 9.86
CA ASN A 405 -4.40 40.56 10.01
C ASN A 405 -3.22 41.35 10.60
N SER A 406 -2.37 40.72 11.40
CA SER A 406 -1.18 41.36 11.98
C SER A 406 0.04 41.43 11.05
N PHE A 407 0.02 40.73 9.91
CA PHE A 407 1.15 40.67 8.99
C PHE A 407 0.75 41.23 7.61
N SER A 408 1.43 42.30 7.18
CA SER A 408 1.30 42.83 5.81
C SER A 408 2.01 41.91 4.83
N LEU A 409 1.32 40.88 4.33
CA LEU A 409 1.88 39.93 3.36
C LEU A 409 1.72 40.44 1.94
N ASN A 410 2.85 40.58 1.23
CA ASN A 410 2.84 40.62 -0.23
C ASN A 410 2.69 39.18 -0.75
N LEU A 411 1.57 38.86 -1.41
CA LEU A 411 1.27 37.51 -1.93
C LEU A 411 2.29 36.99 -2.95
N SER A 412 3.11 37.88 -3.53
CA SER A 412 4.16 37.54 -4.48
C SER A 412 5.44 36.98 -3.81
N ASP A 413 5.65 37.20 -2.51
CA ASP A 413 6.84 36.72 -1.81
C ASP A 413 6.61 35.34 -1.18
N THR A 414 6.94 34.30 -1.96
CA THR A 414 6.86 32.90 -1.53
C THR A 414 7.81 32.57 -0.36
N LYS A 415 8.92 33.30 -0.19
CA LYS A 415 9.86 33.07 0.92
C LYS A 415 9.33 33.61 2.24
N ALA A 416 8.71 34.79 2.20
CA ALA A 416 8.03 35.36 3.37
C ALA A 416 6.85 34.48 3.81
N ILE A 417 6.04 33.97 2.88
CA ILE A 417 4.93 33.05 3.18
C ILE A 417 5.44 31.76 3.83
N ASN A 418 6.46 31.12 3.24
CA ASN A 418 7.05 29.90 3.81
C ASN A 418 7.64 30.12 5.21
N SER A 419 8.24 31.29 5.44
CA SER A 419 8.78 31.65 6.77
C SER A 419 7.67 31.86 7.78
N TRP A 420 6.57 32.50 7.39
CA TRP A 420 5.39 32.70 8.22
C TRP A 420 4.73 31.36 8.59
N GLU A 421 4.54 30.46 7.61
CA GLU A 421 3.96 29.13 7.86
C GLU A 421 4.82 28.28 8.80
N ARG A 422 6.15 28.41 8.74
CA ARG A 422 7.08 27.79 9.70
C ARG A 422 6.91 28.35 11.11
N GLN A 423 6.85 29.67 11.26
CA GLN A 423 6.60 30.30 12.57
C GLN A 423 5.24 29.91 13.15
N CYS A 424 4.21 29.77 12.31
CA CYS A 424 2.90 29.26 12.72
C CYS A 424 2.98 27.83 13.25
N LYS A 425 3.78 26.97 12.60
CA LYS A 425 4.02 25.60 13.03
C LYS A 425 4.76 25.52 14.38
N GLU A 426 5.73 26.40 14.60
CA GLU A 426 6.48 26.51 15.88
C GLU A 426 5.59 26.95 17.05
N GLN A 427 4.65 27.88 16.81
CA GLN A 427 3.71 28.32 17.83
C GLN A 427 2.58 27.32 18.11
N VAL A 428 2.60 26.16 17.44
CA VAL A 428 1.69 25.03 17.62
C VAL A 428 0.21 25.42 17.47
N PRO A 429 -0.36 25.35 16.26
CA PRO A 429 -1.75 25.70 16.02
C PRO A 429 -2.71 24.89 16.93
N PRO A 430 -3.87 25.43 17.33
CA PRO A 430 -4.82 24.74 18.21
C PRO A 430 -5.18 23.32 17.76
N ILE A 431 -5.33 23.09 16.45
CA ILE A 431 -5.56 21.75 15.87
C ILE A 431 -4.35 20.84 16.07
N LEU A 432 -3.11 21.33 15.87
CA LEU A 432 -1.90 20.54 16.08
C LEU A 432 -1.76 20.14 17.56
N LYS A 433 -2.05 21.05 18.49
CA LYS A 433 -2.06 20.74 19.93
C LYS A 433 -3.07 19.64 20.25
N PHE A 434 -4.29 19.78 19.72
CA PHE A 434 -5.34 18.78 19.91
C PHE A 434 -4.99 17.43 19.28
N PHE A 435 -4.46 17.43 18.05
CA PHE A 435 -4.02 16.23 17.34
C PHE A 435 -2.93 15.47 18.10
N ARG A 436 -1.95 16.17 18.68
CA ARG A 436 -0.91 15.53 19.51
C ARG A 436 -1.48 14.81 20.73
N VAL A 437 -2.45 15.42 21.41
CA VAL A 437 -3.12 14.80 22.57
C VAL A 437 -3.95 13.61 22.12
N TRP A 438 -4.76 13.79 21.09
CA TRP A 438 -5.58 12.72 20.52
C TRP A 438 -4.73 11.53 20.06
N ARG A 439 -3.61 11.79 19.36
CA ARG A 439 -2.70 10.74 18.89
C ARG A 439 -2.10 9.95 20.05
N LYS A 440 -1.67 10.61 21.13
CA LYS A 440 -1.16 9.94 22.34
C LYS A 440 -2.22 9.05 22.99
N LEU A 441 -3.47 9.49 23.03
CA LEU A 441 -4.57 8.67 23.57
C LEU A 441 -4.79 7.43 22.71
N CYS A 442 -4.85 7.57 21.39
CA CYS A 442 -4.98 6.44 20.47
C CYS A 442 -3.79 5.47 20.56
N ASP A 443 -2.55 5.99 20.59
CA ASP A 443 -1.35 5.16 20.72
C ASP A 443 -1.35 4.40 22.06
N GLY A 444 -1.85 5.02 23.14
CA GLY A 444 -2.05 4.38 24.44
C GLY A 444 -3.11 3.27 24.40
N GLU A 445 -4.25 3.51 23.76
CA GLU A 445 -5.28 2.48 23.56
C GLU A 445 -4.76 1.29 22.75
N ILE A 446 -3.99 1.55 21.69
CA ILE A 446 -3.35 0.50 20.89
C ILE A 446 -2.35 -0.28 21.75
N ALA A 447 -1.50 0.40 22.53
CA ALA A 447 -0.54 -0.25 23.42
C ALA A 447 -1.23 -1.12 24.49
N HIS A 448 -2.32 -0.65 25.08
CA HIS A 448 -3.13 -1.43 26.01
C HIS A 448 -3.79 -2.63 25.34
N GLN A 449 -4.27 -2.50 24.10
CA GLN A 449 -4.84 -3.62 23.34
C GLN A 449 -3.78 -4.67 22.95
N VAL A 450 -2.54 -4.25 22.67
CA VAL A 450 -1.42 -5.15 22.41
C VAL A 450 -1.01 -5.85 23.71
N ALA A 451 -0.81 -5.12 24.80
CA ALA A 451 -0.46 -5.69 26.11
C ALA A 451 -1.54 -6.64 26.65
N ALA A 452 -2.82 -6.32 26.46
CA ALA A 452 -3.92 -7.19 26.85
C ALA A 452 -3.94 -8.50 26.04
N LYS A 453 -3.53 -8.46 24.76
CA LYS A 453 -3.39 -9.66 23.92
C LYS A 453 -2.19 -10.52 24.34
N ASP A 454 -1.10 -9.91 24.79
CA ASP A 454 0.07 -10.64 25.30
C ASP A 454 -0.20 -11.31 26.67
N SER A 455 -1.17 -10.81 27.44
CA SER A 455 -1.60 -11.39 28.73
C SER A 455 -2.63 -12.53 28.63
N ILE A 456 -3.21 -12.77 27.44
CA ILE A 456 -4.20 -13.84 27.21
C ILE A 456 -3.70 -14.71 26.05
N ILE A 457 -2.75 -15.60 26.36
CA ILE A 457 -2.42 -16.75 25.52
C ILE A 457 -3.56 -17.77 25.68
N ASP A 458 -4.76 -17.43 25.21
CA ASP A 458 -5.80 -18.39 24.83
C ASP A 458 -6.92 -17.70 24.03
N PHE A 459 -6.68 -17.47 22.73
CA PHE A 459 -7.75 -17.27 21.76
C PHE A 459 -7.61 -18.30 20.64
N GLY A 460 -7.60 -19.57 21.02
CA GLY A 460 -8.18 -20.61 20.19
C GLY A 460 -9.67 -20.32 19.99
N ASN A 461 -10.17 -20.52 18.76
CA ASN A 461 -11.57 -20.45 18.33
C ASN A 461 -12.12 -19.05 17.98
N PHE A 462 -11.57 -18.47 16.90
CA PHE A 462 -12.48 -17.93 15.88
C PHE A 462 -13.27 -19.11 15.29
N GLU A 463 -14.49 -19.35 15.77
CA GLU A 463 -15.42 -20.21 15.04
C GLU A 463 -15.69 -19.59 13.66
N ASP A 464 -15.18 -20.28 12.66
CA ASP A 464 -15.43 -20.10 11.24
C ASP A 464 -16.93 -19.85 11.00
N ILE A 465 -17.23 -18.71 10.37
CA ILE A 465 -18.38 -18.65 9.47
C ILE A 465 -18.22 -19.86 8.56
N ARG A 466 -19.23 -20.76 8.53
CA ARG A 466 -19.26 -22.00 7.74
C ARG A 466 -19.12 -21.75 6.23
N ALA A 467 -17.98 -21.25 5.80
CA ALA A 467 -17.37 -21.51 4.52
C ALA A 467 -16.54 -22.77 4.74
N LYS A 468 -16.69 -23.75 3.85
CA LYS A 468 -15.94 -25.01 3.87
C LYS A 468 -14.46 -24.72 4.18
N LYS A 469 -13.92 -25.36 5.21
CA LYS A 469 -12.50 -25.33 5.57
C LYS A 469 -11.67 -25.82 4.38
N GLU A 470 -11.25 -24.92 3.52
CA GLU A 470 -10.06 -25.14 2.73
C GLU A 470 -8.88 -24.56 3.51
N PRO A 471 -7.75 -25.29 3.63
CA PRO A 471 -6.54 -24.74 4.25
C PRO A 471 -6.15 -23.46 3.51
N ILE A 472 -5.57 -22.48 4.22
CA ILE A 472 -4.98 -21.27 3.63
C ILE A 472 -3.84 -21.73 2.70
N LYS A 473 -4.17 -21.99 1.44
CA LYS A 473 -3.21 -22.43 0.43
C LYS A 473 -2.31 -21.22 0.10
N LYS A 474 -1.00 -21.40 0.27
CA LYS A 474 0.01 -20.52 -0.34
C LYS A 474 -0.29 -20.41 -1.84
N ALA A 475 -0.07 -19.23 -2.43
CA ALA A 475 -0.36 -19.00 -3.85
C ALA A 475 0.30 -20.10 -4.71
N THR A 476 -0.51 -20.81 -5.50
CA THR A 476 -0.03 -21.86 -6.40
C THR A 476 0.97 -21.26 -7.38
N GLN A 477 1.98 -22.02 -7.79
CA GLN A 477 3.00 -21.52 -8.72
C GLN A 477 2.42 -21.01 -10.04
N GLN A 478 1.25 -21.51 -10.44
CA GLN A 478 0.49 -21.02 -11.59
C GLN A 478 -0.17 -19.67 -11.34
N GLU A 479 -0.77 -19.43 -10.17
CA GLU A 479 -1.32 -18.12 -9.80
C GLU A 479 -0.21 -17.07 -9.59
N LYS A 480 0.95 -17.50 -9.07
CA LYS A 480 2.16 -16.67 -9.01
C LYS A 480 2.59 -16.24 -10.41
N ARG A 481 2.54 -17.16 -11.38
CA ARG A 481 2.82 -16.88 -12.80
C ARG A 481 1.75 -16.01 -13.43
N GLU A 482 0.47 -16.15 -13.10
CA GLU A 482 -0.61 -15.32 -13.65
C GLU A 482 -0.56 -13.88 -13.14
N PHE A 483 -0.28 -13.68 -11.85
CA PHE A 483 -0.08 -12.34 -11.30
C PHE A 483 1.26 -11.73 -11.74
N SER A 484 2.34 -12.53 -11.82
CA SER A 484 3.59 -12.08 -12.44
C SER A 484 3.36 -11.71 -13.91
N ALA A 485 2.59 -12.50 -14.66
CA ALA A 485 2.27 -12.28 -16.07
C ALA A 485 1.45 -11.03 -16.32
N LEU A 486 0.64 -10.56 -15.35
CA LEU A 486 0.06 -9.22 -15.40
C LEU A 486 1.20 -8.21 -15.62
N PHE A 487 2.29 -8.33 -14.87
CA PHE A 487 3.44 -7.41 -14.88
C PHE A 487 4.63 -7.82 -15.79
N ASP A 488 4.65 -9.02 -16.37
CA ASP A 488 5.72 -9.51 -17.25
C ASP A 488 5.56 -9.05 -18.72
N SER A 489 4.41 -8.46 -19.08
CA SER A 489 4.23 -7.79 -20.39
C SER A 489 5.19 -6.62 -20.63
N VAL A 490 5.94 -6.22 -19.59
CA VAL A 490 6.94 -5.16 -19.57
C VAL A 490 8.18 -5.49 -20.41
N ASP A 491 8.55 -6.78 -20.57
CA ASP A 491 9.73 -7.15 -21.35
C ASP A 491 9.53 -6.92 -22.87
N LYS A 492 8.29 -6.62 -23.32
CA LYS A 492 7.98 -6.30 -24.72
C LYS A 492 7.93 -4.81 -25.05
N TYR A 493 8.07 -3.92 -24.06
CA TYR A 493 8.10 -2.48 -24.29
C TYR A 493 9.52 -1.97 -24.07
N ASN A 494 10.27 -1.78 -25.16
CA ASN A 494 11.53 -1.05 -25.12
C ASN A 494 11.29 0.33 -24.52
N PHE A 495 12.16 0.73 -23.59
CA PHE A 495 12.13 2.01 -22.88
C PHE A 495 12.03 3.21 -23.85
N GLU A 496 12.59 3.07 -25.06
CA GLU A 496 12.53 4.07 -26.14
C GLU A 496 11.14 4.23 -26.78
N ASP A 497 10.33 3.17 -26.81
CA ASP A 497 9.01 3.20 -27.48
C ASP A 497 7.96 3.91 -26.62
N ILE A 498 8.08 3.83 -25.28
CA ILE A 498 7.20 4.53 -24.34
C ILE A 498 7.40 6.05 -24.44
N PHE A 499 8.65 6.52 -24.54
CA PHE A 499 8.96 7.95 -24.72
C PHE A 499 8.59 8.46 -26.13
N LYS A 500 8.74 7.63 -27.18
CA LYS A 500 8.30 7.99 -28.55
C LYS A 500 6.77 8.11 -28.66
N PHE A 501 6.02 7.32 -27.91
CA PHE A 501 4.54 7.36 -27.94
C PHE A 501 3.97 8.63 -27.28
N ASP A 502 4.58 9.10 -26.18
CA ASP A 502 4.17 10.35 -25.52
C ASP A 502 4.62 11.61 -26.28
N LEU A 503 5.76 11.57 -26.96
CA LEU A 503 6.20 12.66 -27.85
C LEU A 503 5.32 12.78 -29.11
N LYS A 504 4.86 11.65 -29.70
CA LYS A 504 3.93 11.67 -30.85
C LYS A 504 2.57 12.25 -30.48
N LYS A 505 2.00 11.89 -29.31
CA LYS A 505 0.72 12.47 -28.85
C LYS A 505 0.79 13.98 -28.60
N ASN A 506 1.95 14.49 -28.13
CA ASN A 506 2.16 15.92 -27.94
C ASN A 506 2.47 16.69 -29.23
N ALA A 507 3.00 16.01 -30.26
CA ALA A 507 3.20 16.59 -31.59
C ALA A 507 1.88 16.63 -32.41
N ASP A 508 1.04 15.60 -32.30
CA ASP A 508 -0.22 15.49 -33.03
C ASP A 508 -1.32 16.41 -32.45
N SER A 509 -1.22 16.77 -31.16
CA SER A 509 -2.09 17.78 -30.54
C SER A 509 -1.65 19.22 -30.84
N LYS A 510 -0.36 19.46 -31.14
CA LYS A 510 0.14 20.76 -31.62
C LYS A 510 -0.07 20.99 -33.11
N LYS A 511 -0.10 19.94 -33.95
CA LYS A 511 -0.39 20.06 -35.40
C LYS A 511 -1.88 20.25 -35.74
N LYS A 512 -2.80 20.02 -34.80
CA LYS A 512 -4.26 20.23 -35.00
C LYS A 512 -4.78 21.60 -34.55
N LYS A 513 -3.91 22.54 -34.16
CA LYS A 513 -4.29 23.91 -33.74
C LYS A 513 -3.51 25.05 -34.43
N ALA A 514 -2.83 24.77 -35.54
CA ALA A 514 -2.22 25.79 -36.38
C ALA A 514 -2.45 25.45 -37.85
N GLY A 515 -3.38 26.15 -38.49
CA GLY A 515 -3.61 26.04 -39.94
C GLY A 515 -5.07 26.20 -40.33
N ASP A 516 -5.65 27.38 -40.08
CA ASP A 516 -6.74 27.90 -40.91
C ASP A 516 -6.65 29.43 -40.88
N ASN A 517 -5.92 29.98 -41.85
CA ASN A 517 -6.17 31.29 -42.42
C ASN A 517 -5.46 31.41 -43.78
N GLU A 518 -6.21 31.95 -44.73
CA GLU A 518 -5.81 32.44 -46.07
C GLU A 518 -5.79 31.46 -47.25
N LYS A 519 -6.98 31.38 -47.88
CA LYS A 519 -7.28 31.79 -49.27
C LYS A 519 -6.07 31.84 -50.24
N ASN A 520 -6.08 31.06 -51.32
CA ASN A 520 -6.65 31.47 -52.63
C ASN A 520 -6.14 30.59 -53.81
N ILE A 521 -7.10 30.28 -54.68
CA ILE A 521 -7.04 30.35 -56.16
C ILE A 521 -6.42 29.18 -56.96
N ASN A 522 -7.36 28.57 -57.71
CA ASN A 522 -7.32 28.01 -59.06
C ASN A 522 -6.48 26.76 -59.38
N GLY A 523 -7.22 25.74 -59.83
CA GLY A 523 -7.27 25.54 -61.29
C GLY A 523 -7.15 24.08 -61.74
N ASN A 524 -8.26 23.58 -62.30
CA ASN A 524 -8.35 22.48 -63.29
C ASN A 524 -7.88 21.08 -62.87
N ALA A 525 -8.49 19.99 -63.33
CA ALA A 525 -9.68 19.78 -64.13
C ALA A 525 -10.03 18.29 -64.01
N GLN A 526 -11.33 18.01 -64.08
CA GLN A 526 -11.93 16.87 -64.76
C GLN A 526 -11.59 15.43 -64.28
N SER A 527 -12.54 14.50 -64.18
CA SER A 527 -13.98 14.56 -64.37
C SER A 527 -14.56 13.17 -64.10
N LYS A 528 -15.89 13.18 -63.83
CA LYS A 528 -16.87 12.11 -64.07
C LYS A 528 -16.78 10.90 -63.12
N LYS A 529 -17.88 10.40 -62.57
CA LYS A 529 -19.33 10.67 -62.69
C LYS A 529 -19.95 9.92 -61.49
N THR A 530 -20.68 10.60 -60.60
CA THR A 530 -22.16 10.70 -60.55
C THR A 530 -22.88 9.36 -60.52
N LYS A 531 -23.94 9.16 -59.75
CA LYS A 531 -24.97 10.08 -59.21
C LYS A 531 -25.74 9.25 -58.14
N THR A 532 -26.02 9.83 -56.97
CA THR A 532 -27.34 10.33 -56.52
C THR A 532 -28.44 9.28 -56.63
N SER A 533 -29.31 9.13 -55.64
CA SER A 533 -30.30 10.12 -55.19
C SER A 533 -31.18 9.40 -54.16
N ASP A 534 -31.95 10.00 -53.29
CA ASP A 534 -32.07 11.32 -52.68
C ASP A 534 -33.17 11.15 -51.63
N GLU A 535 -33.16 12.04 -50.66
CA GLU A 535 -34.34 12.73 -50.13
C GLU A 535 -35.34 12.09 -49.12
N ASN A 536 -35.50 12.90 -48.08
CA ASN A 536 -36.76 13.41 -47.50
C ASN A 536 -37.30 12.83 -46.18
N GLU A 537 -37.00 13.62 -45.14
CA GLU A 537 -37.95 14.47 -44.39
C GLU A 537 -39.16 13.88 -43.66
N LYS A 538 -39.22 14.28 -42.36
CA LYS A 538 -40.39 14.69 -41.55
C LYS A 538 -41.42 13.58 -41.21
N GLY A 539 -42.09 13.56 -40.08
CA GLY A 539 -42.27 14.53 -39.00
C GLY A 539 -43.09 13.93 -37.84
N ASN A 540 -43.28 14.78 -36.82
CA ASN A 540 -44.01 14.59 -35.56
C ASN A 540 -45.41 13.94 -35.64
N GLY A 541 -45.84 13.38 -34.48
CA GLY A 541 -47.23 13.55 -34.04
C GLY A 541 -47.84 12.44 -33.16
N ASN A 542 -48.07 12.77 -31.89
CA ASN A 542 -48.91 12.13 -30.86
C ASN A 542 -50.15 11.33 -31.31
N GLU A 543 -50.54 10.29 -30.54
CA GLU A 543 -51.77 10.33 -29.70
C GLU A 543 -51.99 9.08 -28.83
N GLN A 544 -52.64 9.31 -27.68
CA GLN A 544 -53.00 8.38 -26.60
C GLN A 544 -54.20 7.48 -26.94
N LYS A 545 -54.31 6.29 -26.31
CA LYS A 545 -55.62 5.66 -26.00
C LYS A 545 -55.61 4.74 -24.75
N LYS A 546 -56.25 5.26 -23.69
CA LYS A 546 -57.26 4.69 -22.75
C LYS A 546 -57.21 3.22 -22.26
N LYS A 547 -57.10 3.12 -20.91
CA LYS A 547 -58.04 2.58 -19.88
C LYS A 547 -58.68 1.17 -19.98
N LYS A 548 -58.55 0.40 -18.87
CA LYS A 548 -59.58 -0.17 -17.94
C LYS A 548 -59.02 -1.48 -17.32
N SER A 549 -58.78 -1.67 -16.01
CA SER A 549 -59.62 -1.69 -14.78
C SER A 549 -60.54 -2.91 -14.62
N SER A 550 -60.26 -3.80 -13.64
CA SER A 550 -61.26 -4.50 -12.79
C SER A 550 -60.62 -5.38 -11.70
N ASP A 551 -60.48 -4.83 -10.48
CA ASP A 551 -61.24 -5.20 -9.27
C ASP A 551 -61.51 -6.68 -8.89
N ARG A 552 -61.02 -7.15 -7.71
CA ARG A 552 -61.84 -7.48 -6.49
C ARG A 552 -61.19 -8.44 -5.45
N LYS A 553 -61.26 -7.99 -4.18
CA LYS A 553 -61.67 -8.64 -2.90
C LYS A 553 -60.85 -9.84 -2.34
N LYS A 554 -60.20 -9.66 -1.17
CA LYS A 554 -60.65 -9.83 0.26
C LYS A 554 -60.68 -11.30 0.72
N ASP A 555 -59.85 -11.64 1.71
CA ASP A 555 -60.32 -12.13 3.02
C ASP A 555 -59.20 -12.15 4.07
N GLY A 556 -59.58 -11.86 5.31
CA GLY A 556 -58.68 -11.84 6.47
C GLY A 556 -58.94 -12.99 7.43
N LYS A 557 -58.01 -13.21 8.37
CA LYS A 557 -58.31 -13.81 9.67
C LYS A 557 -57.31 -13.36 10.74
N LYS A 558 -57.87 -12.76 11.79
CA LYS A 558 -57.26 -12.47 13.10
C LYS A 558 -56.98 -13.79 13.84
N ILE A 559 -56.01 -13.80 14.76
CA ILE A 559 -56.16 -14.24 16.18
C ILE A 559 -54.96 -13.70 16.99
N LYS A 560 -55.26 -13.31 18.23
CA LYS A 560 -54.47 -12.56 19.23
C LYS A 560 -53.78 -13.52 20.25
N PRO A 561 -53.05 -13.03 21.28
CA PRO A 561 -51.83 -13.64 21.83
C PRO A 561 -52.05 -14.52 23.08
N LYS A 562 -50.99 -15.20 23.53
CA LYS A 562 -50.88 -15.76 24.89
C LYS A 562 -49.62 -15.23 25.60
N SER A 563 -49.88 -14.66 26.77
CA SER A 563 -48.95 -14.22 27.81
C SER A 563 -48.49 -15.39 28.69
N VAL A 564 -47.23 -15.38 29.13
CA VAL A 564 -46.85 -15.87 30.48
C VAL A 564 -45.71 -14.99 31.03
N THR A 565 -46.01 -14.43 32.20
CA THR A 565 -45.16 -13.95 33.32
C THR A 565 -43.72 -14.49 33.34
N GLY A 566 -42.66 -13.80 33.76
CA GLY A 566 -42.48 -12.76 34.76
C GLY A 566 -41.24 -13.12 35.60
N LYS A 567 -40.19 -12.30 35.58
CA LYS A 567 -39.22 -12.16 36.70
C LYS A 567 -38.32 -10.95 36.47
N LYS A 568 -38.56 -9.92 37.30
CA LYS A 568 -37.70 -8.75 37.50
C LYS A 568 -36.34 -9.23 38.03
N LYS A 569 -35.24 -8.79 37.41
CA LYS A 569 -33.98 -8.50 38.12
C LYS A 569 -33.46 -7.15 37.63
N LYS A 570 -33.55 -6.15 38.52
CA LYS A 570 -32.75 -4.93 38.47
C LYS A 570 -31.27 -5.34 38.57
N LEU A 571 -30.40 -4.78 37.75
CA LEU A 571 -29.02 -4.50 38.17
C LEU A 571 -28.44 -3.31 37.38
N ASN A 572 -28.48 -2.17 38.08
CA ASN A 572 -27.51 -1.08 38.17
C ASN A 572 -26.77 -0.52 36.94
N ARG A 573 -27.04 0.78 36.75
CA ARG A 573 -26.11 1.86 36.38
C ARG A 573 -24.69 1.65 36.94
N PHE A 574 -23.69 1.87 36.10
CA PHE A 574 -22.43 2.52 36.42
C PHE A 574 -22.10 3.40 35.18
N GLY A 575 -22.10 4.73 35.22
CA GLY A 575 -21.71 5.60 36.32
C GLY A 575 -20.19 5.69 36.31
N GLY A 576 -19.65 6.73 35.69
CA GLY A 576 -18.22 6.87 35.46
C GLY A 576 -17.41 6.97 36.75
N LEU A 577 -16.12 6.67 36.64
CA LEU A 577 -15.14 7.05 37.65
C LEU A 577 -13.94 7.72 36.98
N LYS A 578 -13.74 8.98 37.37
CA LYS A 578 -12.44 9.67 37.49
C LYS A 578 -11.55 8.96 38.51
N MET A 579 -10.27 9.36 38.49
CA MET A 579 -9.20 9.20 39.51
C MET A 579 -8.24 8.05 39.19
N ILE A 580 -6.92 8.21 39.18
CA ILE A 580 -5.98 9.30 39.57
C ILE A 580 -4.88 9.35 38.51
#